data_AF-A0A2H0R3W7-F1
#
_entry.id   AF-A0A2H0R3W7-F1
#
_cell.length_a   1.000
_cell.length_b   1.000
_cell.length_c   1.000
_cell.angle_alpha   90.00
_cell.angle_beta   90.00
_cell.angle_gamma   90.00
#
_symmetry.space_group_name_H-M   'P 1'
#
loop_
_entity.id
_entity.type
_entity.pdbx_description
1 polymer ?
#
loop_
_entity_poly.entity_id
_entity_poly.type
_entity_poly.pdbx_seq_one_letter_code
_entity_poly.pdbx_strand_id
1 'polypeptide(L)'
;MKKDFNFPLFKTKVAGIRGEFNLEDPKSRKKYFEAKAGQEIKFIRNYLKRNTFVGILLGKKSAGKGTYSKLFKEAIGDKYIAHVSIGDAIRKAHHDLGTKAGKKELEKFLENRYRGFISIKQALDVISGRDTKTLLPTEIALALLEREIDQAQGKAVFIDGFPRNLDQIAFSLFLRSIMGYREDPDFLVFIDLPEQIIDERMKTRVICPNCQTPRNLKLLRTKRAGYDPSKKSFYLICDNESCKDSRMVTKEGDEFGIENIRERVNTDHSVMEKLLGIQGVPKVLLRNSIPVNKAKQYVDAYEITPAYGYRLNADKEVEMLESPWEIRVGKESFYSLLPAPVAVSFIKQVAEILKNQR
;
A
#
# COMPACT_ATOMS: atom_id res chain seq x y z
N MET A 1 -21.60 8.30 -1.56
CA MET A 1 -20.23 8.30 -1.01
C MET A 1 -20.31 7.96 0.47
N LYS A 2 -19.64 6.91 0.92
CA LYS A 2 -19.51 6.67 2.38
C LYS A 2 -18.60 7.74 2.98
N LYS A 3 -18.87 8.14 4.22
CA LYS A 3 -18.05 9.13 4.92
C LYS A 3 -16.65 8.54 5.15
N ASP A 4 -15.60 9.28 4.80
CA ASP A 4 -14.23 8.86 5.08
C ASP A 4 -14.00 8.75 6.60
N PHE A 5 -13.02 7.93 7.00
CA PHE A 5 -12.75 7.72 8.41
C PHE A 5 -12.11 8.98 9.00
N ASN A 6 -12.60 9.48 10.14
CA ASN A 6 -12.04 10.68 10.77
C ASN A 6 -10.81 10.34 11.63
N PHE A 7 -9.78 9.77 10.99
CA PHE A 7 -8.53 9.43 11.68
C PHE A 7 -7.79 10.69 12.14
N PRO A 8 -7.06 10.59 13.27
CA PRO A 8 -6.37 11.73 13.86
C PRO A 8 -5.32 12.31 12.91
N LEU A 9 -5.11 13.63 13.00
CA LEU A 9 -4.04 14.30 12.29
C LEU A 9 -2.71 14.01 12.98
N PHE A 10 -1.71 13.65 12.19
CA PHE A 10 -0.38 13.38 12.69
C PHE A 10 0.57 14.52 12.33
N LYS A 11 1.37 14.99 13.30
CA LYS A 11 2.36 16.05 13.10
C LYS A 11 3.72 15.43 12.74
N THR A 12 4.11 15.58 11.49
CA THR A 12 5.45 15.22 10.99
C THR A 12 6.44 16.36 11.12
N LYS A 13 5.99 17.59 11.31
CA LYS A 13 6.87 18.74 11.54
C LYS A 13 7.62 18.62 12.87
N VAL A 14 8.96 18.61 12.80
CA VAL A 14 9.87 18.49 13.96
C VAL A 14 10.72 19.75 14.03
N ALA A 15 10.87 20.30 15.22
CA ALA A 15 11.68 21.51 15.44
C ALA A 15 13.17 21.25 15.14
N GLY A 16 13.86 22.25 14.59
CA GLY A 16 15.30 22.19 14.33
C GLY A 16 15.73 21.57 12.99
N ILE A 17 14.80 21.00 12.22
CA ILE A 17 15.09 20.55 10.85
C ILE A 17 15.10 21.77 9.92
N ARG A 18 16.23 22.01 9.25
CA ARG A 18 16.40 23.07 8.24
C ARG A 18 16.59 22.43 6.86
N GLY A 19 15.95 23.00 5.84
CA GLY A 19 16.01 22.51 4.46
C GLY A 19 14.89 21.53 4.10
N GLU A 20 14.92 21.08 2.85
CA GLU A 20 13.91 20.19 2.27
C GLU A 20 14.51 18.82 1.96
N PHE A 21 13.66 17.79 1.95
CA PHE A 21 14.05 16.46 1.53
C PHE A 21 13.36 16.14 0.19
N ASN A 22 14.14 15.68 -0.78
CA ASN A 22 13.57 15.03 -1.95
C ASN A 22 13.03 13.65 -1.52
N LEU A 23 11.71 13.50 -1.44
CA LEU A 23 11.07 12.25 -0.99
C LEU A 23 10.96 11.19 -2.09
N GLU A 24 11.34 11.50 -3.34
CA GLU A 24 11.41 10.53 -4.43
C GLU A 24 12.75 9.79 -4.45
N ASP A 25 13.82 10.43 -3.98
CA ASP A 25 15.15 9.83 -3.85
C ASP A 25 15.27 8.95 -2.58
N PRO A 26 15.59 7.64 -2.70
CA PRO A 26 15.75 6.76 -1.54
C PRO A 26 16.81 7.22 -0.53
N LYS A 27 17.92 7.84 -0.98
CA LYS A 27 18.98 8.29 -0.07
C LYS A 27 18.52 9.48 0.78
N SER A 28 17.85 10.44 0.16
CA SER A 28 17.21 11.57 0.81
C SER A 28 16.08 11.12 1.74
N ARG A 29 15.21 10.19 1.32
CA ARG A 29 14.19 9.58 2.19
C ARG A 29 14.76 8.93 3.45
N LYS A 30 15.90 8.24 3.34
CA LYS A 30 16.56 7.66 4.52
C LYS A 30 16.95 8.74 5.54
N LYS A 31 17.50 9.88 5.08
CA LYS A 31 17.82 11.02 5.94
C LYS A 31 16.57 11.65 6.55
N TYR A 32 15.50 11.75 5.77
CA TYR A 32 14.20 12.21 6.22
C TYR A 32 13.64 11.34 7.35
N PHE A 33 13.62 10.01 7.18
CA PHE A 33 13.14 9.09 8.21
C PHE A 33 13.97 9.16 9.49
N GLU A 34 15.30 9.23 9.38
CA GLU A 34 16.17 9.39 10.55
C GLU A 34 15.90 10.71 11.28
N ALA A 35 15.75 11.82 10.55
CA ALA A 35 15.47 13.12 11.15
C ALA A 35 14.10 13.21 11.83
N LYS A 36 13.10 12.49 11.30
CA LYS A 36 11.69 12.61 11.74
C LYS A 36 11.26 11.54 12.76
N ALA A 37 11.86 10.36 12.68
CA ALA A 37 11.49 9.18 13.47
C ALA A 37 12.70 8.30 13.88
N GLY A 38 13.92 8.85 13.91
CA GLY A 38 15.14 8.08 14.17
C GLY A 38 15.14 7.35 15.52
N GLN A 39 14.56 7.95 16.57
CA GLN A 39 14.47 7.32 17.89
C GLN A 39 13.56 6.07 17.85
N GLU A 40 12.41 6.18 17.18
CA GLU A 40 11.45 5.09 17.00
C GLU A 40 12.01 4.00 16.09
N ILE A 41 12.70 4.37 15.01
CA ILE A 41 13.41 3.43 14.13
C ILE A 41 14.47 2.65 14.92
N LYS A 42 15.29 3.33 15.72
CA LYS A 42 16.31 2.69 16.58
C LYS A 42 15.67 1.75 17.59
N PHE A 43 14.58 2.16 18.22
CA PHE A 43 13.82 1.34 19.15
C PHE A 43 13.28 0.07 18.47
N ILE A 44 12.56 0.20 17.35
CA ILE A 44 11.99 -0.93 16.60
C ILE A 44 13.09 -1.89 16.14
N ARG A 45 14.20 -1.38 15.58
CA ARG A 45 15.34 -2.22 15.17
C ARG A 45 15.92 -3.02 16.34
N ASN A 46 16.00 -2.42 17.53
CA ASN A 46 16.48 -3.11 18.72
C ASN A 46 15.48 -4.15 19.23
N TYR A 47 14.19 -3.82 19.22
CA TYR A 47 13.12 -4.76 19.55
C TYR A 47 13.16 -6.01 18.64
N LEU A 48 13.30 -5.80 17.33
CA LEU A 48 13.32 -6.85 16.30
C LEU A 48 14.59 -7.70 16.25
N LYS A 49 15.58 -7.45 17.13
CA LYS A 49 16.73 -8.36 17.29
C LYS A 49 16.37 -9.66 18.01
N ARG A 50 15.31 -9.64 18.83
CA ARG A 50 14.92 -10.77 19.68
C ARG A 50 13.42 -11.07 19.64
N ASN A 51 12.63 -10.17 19.08
CA ASN A 51 11.18 -10.25 19.04
C ASN A 51 10.70 -10.00 17.62
N THR A 52 9.41 -10.17 17.41
CA THR A 52 8.74 -9.96 16.13
C THR A 52 7.32 -9.45 16.39
N PHE A 53 6.55 -9.18 15.34
CA PHE A 53 5.16 -8.73 15.41
C PHE A 53 4.41 -9.10 14.12
N VAL A 54 3.09 -9.04 14.17
CA VAL A 54 2.19 -9.21 13.01
C VAL A 54 1.31 -7.97 12.84
N GLY A 55 1.47 -7.25 11.73
CA GLY A 55 0.62 -6.11 11.38
C GLY A 55 -0.30 -6.44 10.21
N ILE A 56 -1.62 -6.29 10.35
CA ILE A 56 -2.58 -6.52 9.26
C ILE A 56 -2.92 -5.18 8.60
N LEU A 57 -2.62 -5.04 7.30
CA LEU A 57 -2.85 -3.81 6.53
C LEU A 57 -4.27 -3.77 5.97
N LEU A 58 -5.04 -2.78 6.43
CA LEU A 58 -6.42 -2.52 6.07
C LEU A 58 -6.53 -1.18 5.35
N GLY A 59 -7.26 -1.15 4.25
CA GLY A 59 -7.39 0.05 3.43
C GLY A 59 -8.16 -0.28 2.17
N LYS A 60 -8.89 0.70 1.63
CA LYS A 60 -9.57 0.57 0.33
C LYS A 60 -8.60 0.08 -0.76
N LYS A 61 -9.10 -0.61 -1.78
CA LYS A 61 -8.31 -0.93 -2.98
C LYS A 61 -7.66 0.36 -3.51
N SER A 62 -6.38 0.26 -3.85
CA SER A 62 -5.54 1.40 -4.28
C SER A 62 -5.19 2.43 -3.18
N ALA A 63 -5.43 2.15 -1.90
CA ALA A 63 -5.03 3.02 -0.79
C ALA A 63 -3.51 3.12 -0.53
N GLY A 64 -2.70 2.28 -1.19
CA GLY A 64 -1.24 2.29 -1.03
C GLY A 64 -0.70 1.38 0.08
N LYS A 65 -1.45 0.36 0.52
CA LYS A 65 -1.05 -0.62 1.55
C LYS A 65 0.39 -1.13 1.36
N GLY A 66 0.69 -1.71 0.20
CA GLY A 66 2.03 -2.19 -0.14
C GLY A 66 3.10 -1.09 -0.18
N THR A 67 2.74 0.17 -0.51
CA THR A 67 3.67 1.31 -0.48
C THR A 67 4.11 1.61 0.95
N TYR A 68 3.18 1.68 1.90
CA TYR A 68 3.51 1.97 3.30
C TYR A 68 4.30 0.86 3.97
N SER A 69 3.97 -0.41 3.68
CA SER A 69 4.77 -1.56 4.13
C SER A 69 6.20 -1.51 3.61
N LYS A 70 6.38 -1.19 2.31
CA LYS A 70 7.71 -1.03 1.71
C LYS A 70 8.49 0.12 2.32
N LEU A 71 7.87 1.27 2.57
CA LEU A 71 8.55 2.41 3.21
C LEU A 71 8.91 2.13 4.66
N PHE A 72 8.03 1.46 5.41
CA PHE A 72 8.35 0.99 6.76
C PHE A 72 9.55 0.05 6.73
N LYS A 73 9.54 -0.92 5.81
CA LYS A 73 10.66 -1.85 5.58
C LYS A 73 11.94 -1.12 5.17
N GLU A 74 11.87 -0.11 4.29
CA GLU A 74 13.00 0.74 3.88
C GLU A 74 13.61 1.45 5.10
N ALA A 75 12.76 2.00 5.98
CA ALA A 75 13.19 2.71 7.18
C ALA A 75 13.79 1.76 8.25
N ILE A 76 13.17 0.60 8.50
CA ILE A 76 13.61 -0.33 9.56
C ILE A 76 14.75 -1.24 9.08
N GLY A 77 14.67 -1.76 7.87
CA GLY A 77 15.65 -2.62 7.22
C GLY A 77 15.09 -3.98 6.79
N ASP A 78 15.45 -4.41 5.58
CA ASP A 78 14.92 -5.61 4.90
C ASP A 78 15.11 -6.95 5.62
N LYS A 79 16.12 -7.01 6.49
CA LYS A 79 16.38 -8.20 7.29
C LYS A 79 15.37 -8.40 8.42
N TYR A 80 14.65 -7.36 8.82
CA TYR A 80 13.72 -7.42 9.96
C TYR A 80 12.26 -7.61 9.56
N ILE A 81 11.85 -7.11 8.39
CA ILE A 81 10.46 -7.02 7.98
C ILE A 81 10.20 -7.86 6.72
N ALA A 82 9.16 -8.68 6.76
CA ALA A 82 8.56 -9.35 5.61
C ALA A 82 7.21 -8.70 5.26
N HIS A 83 6.95 -8.56 3.96
CA HIS A 83 5.63 -8.18 3.46
C HIS A 83 5.02 -9.41 2.82
N VAL A 84 3.92 -9.89 3.41
CA VAL A 84 3.22 -11.09 2.97
C VAL A 84 1.90 -10.65 2.36
N SER A 85 1.73 -10.92 1.07
CA SER A 85 0.55 -10.52 0.30
C SER A 85 -0.19 -11.77 -0.14
N ILE A 86 -1.48 -11.88 0.19
CA ILE A 86 -2.31 -13.01 -0.27
C ILE A 86 -2.30 -13.10 -1.80
N GLY A 87 -2.29 -11.94 -2.48
CA GLY A 87 -2.25 -11.91 -3.95
C GLY A 87 -0.97 -12.52 -4.52
N ASP A 88 0.17 -12.29 -3.86
CA ASP A 88 1.46 -12.87 -4.25
C ASP A 88 1.54 -14.35 -3.88
N ALA A 89 1.04 -14.75 -2.70
CA ALA A 89 0.94 -16.14 -2.27
C ALA A 89 0.19 -17.00 -3.30
N ILE A 90 -0.96 -16.51 -3.78
CA ILE A 90 -1.76 -17.18 -4.81
C ILE A 90 -1.00 -17.24 -6.15
N ARG A 91 -0.35 -16.15 -6.57
CA ARG A 91 0.43 -16.12 -7.83
C ARG A 91 1.55 -17.15 -7.82
N LYS A 92 2.27 -17.23 -6.71
CA LYS A 92 3.36 -18.17 -6.51
C LYS A 92 2.86 -19.60 -6.45
N ALA A 93 1.78 -19.86 -5.72
CA ALA A 93 1.15 -21.18 -5.70
C ALA A 93 0.74 -21.63 -7.11
N HIS A 94 0.12 -20.75 -7.91
CA HIS A 94 -0.19 -21.05 -9.32
C HIS A 94 1.07 -21.32 -10.15
N HIS A 95 2.14 -20.54 -9.97
CA HIS A 95 3.41 -20.79 -10.65
C HIS A 95 4.03 -22.14 -10.26
N ASP A 96 4.00 -22.50 -8.97
CA ASP A 96 4.53 -23.76 -8.45
C ASP A 96 3.86 -24.97 -9.11
N LEU A 97 2.55 -24.89 -9.40
CA LEU A 97 1.80 -25.92 -10.13
C LEU A 97 2.31 -26.17 -11.55
N GLY A 98 3.00 -25.21 -12.16
CA GLY A 98 3.62 -25.36 -13.47
C GLY A 98 4.85 -26.29 -13.48
N THR A 99 5.37 -26.66 -12.30
CA THR A 99 6.53 -27.54 -12.16
C THR A 99 6.20 -28.81 -11.38
N LYS A 100 6.81 -29.95 -11.73
CA LYS A 100 6.58 -31.21 -11.00
C LYS A 100 7.00 -31.10 -9.53
N ALA A 101 8.13 -30.46 -9.24
CA ALA A 101 8.63 -30.28 -7.88
C ALA A 101 7.76 -29.32 -7.07
N GLY A 102 7.47 -28.13 -7.60
CA GLY A 102 6.63 -27.13 -6.92
C GLY A 102 5.22 -27.65 -6.66
N LYS A 103 4.62 -28.38 -7.61
CA LYS A 103 3.32 -29.04 -7.41
C LYS A 103 3.37 -30.02 -6.23
N LYS A 104 4.37 -30.90 -6.19
CA LYS A 104 4.52 -31.90 -5.12
C LYS A 104 4.74 -31.25 -3.74
N GLU A 105 5.54 -30.18 -3.68
CA GLU A 105 5.75 -29.43 -2.45
C GLU A 105 4.48 -28.73 -1.96
N LEU A 106 3.76 -28.07 -2.87
CA LEU A 106 2.49 -27.41 -2.55
C LEU A 106 1.43 -28.42 -2.09
N GLU A 107 1.29 -29.54 -2.80
CA GLU A 107 0.37 -30.62 -2.44
C GLU A 107 0.68 -31.16 -1.04
N LYS A 108 1.94 -31.51 -0.76
CA LYS A 108 2.36 -31.97 0.57
C LYS A 108 2.10 -30.91 1.66
N PHE A 109 2.32 -29.63 1.35
CA PHE A 109 2.04 -28.57 2.32
C PHE A 109 0.53 -28.51 2.63
N LEU A 110 -0.32 -28.53 1.59
CA LEU A 110 -1.77 -28.49 1.75
C LEU A 110 -2.28 -29.72 2.49
N GLU A 111 -1.78 -30.93 2.22
CA GLU A 111 -2.13 -32.15 2.98
C GLU A 111 -1.93 -31.97 4.49
N ASN A 112 -0.89 -31.26 4.90
CA ASN A 112 -0.56 -31.07 6.31
C ASN A 112 -1.34 -29.89 6.96
N ARG A 113 -1.54 -28.79 6.22
CA ARG A 113 -1.99 -27.51 6.78
C ARG A 113 -3.38 -27.06 6.35
N TYR A 114 -3.84 -27.47 5.17
CA TYR A 114 -5.17 -27.07 4.69
C TYR A 114 -6.26 -27.68 5.57
N ARG A 115 -7.25 -26.85 5.94
CA ARG A 115 -8.40 -27.24 6.77
C ARG A 115 -9.68 -26.67 6.15
N GLY A 116 -10.13 -27.26 5.05
CA GLY A 116 -11.39 -26.87 4.41
C GLY A 116 -12.16 -28.05 3.83
N PHE A 117 -13.31 -27.75 3.22
CA PHE A 117 -14.34 -28.73 2.88
C PHE A 117 -14.12 -29.47 1.57
N ILE A 118 -13.21 -29.00 0.71
CA ILE A 118 -12.91 -29.63 -0.58
C ILE A 118 -11.63 -30.47 -0.48
N SER A 119 -11.50 -31.48 -1.34
CA SER A 119 -10.28 -32.29 -1.39
C SER A 119 -9.04 -31.47 -1.80
N ILE A 120 -7.84 -31.96 -1.45
CA ILE A 120 -6.57 -31.32 -1.86
C ILE A 120 -6.50 -31.17 -3.38
N LYS A 121 -6.93 -32.19 -4.13
CA LYS A 121 -7.00 -32.14 -5.59
C LYS A 121 -7.87 -30.99 -6.08
N GLN A 122 -9.08 -30.84 -5.53
CA GLN A 122 -9.96 -29.72 -5.87
C GLN A 122 -9.36 -28.37 -5.47
N ALA A 123 -8.67 -28.28 -4.33
CA ALA A 123 -7.98 -27.06 -3.93
C ALA A 123 -6.87 -26.67 -4.92
N LEU A 124 -6.08 -27.64 -5.41
CA LEU A 124 -5.08 -27.42 -6.45
C LEU A 124 -5.74 -26.98 -7.77
N ASP A 125 -6.88 -27.57 -8.14
CA ASP A 125 -7.64 -27.18 -9.33
C ASP A 125 -8.18 -25.74 -9.22
N VAL A 126 -8.65 -25.32 -8.04
CA VAL A 126 -9.06 -23.93 -7.76
C VAL A 126 -7.90 -22.95 -7.85
N ILE A 127 -6.71 -23.33 -7.37
CA ILE A 127 -5.50 -22.49 -7.49
C ILE A 127 -5.07 -22.38 -8.96
N SER A 128 -5.20 -23.47 -9.73
CA SER A 128 -4.86 -23.55 -11.16
C SER A 128 -5.82 -22.75 -12.04
N GLY A 129 -7.13 -22.93 -11.87
CA GLY A 129 -8.19 -22.35 -12.70
C GLY A 129 -8.46 -20.86 -12.45
N ARG A 130 -7.47 -20.12 -11.95
CA ARG A 130 -7.65 -18.77 -11.44
C ARG A 130 -8.11 -17.78 -12.51
N ASP A 131 -9.25 -17.14 -12.24
CA ASP A 131 -9.57 -15.80 -12.76
C ASP A 131 -9.26 -14.74 -11.69
N THR A 132 -8.82 -13.56 -12.11
CA THR A 132 -8.59 -12.37 -11.26
C THR A 132 -9.87 -11.79 -10.65
N LYS A 133 -11.04 -12.31 -11.02
CA LYS A 133 -12.36 -11.88 -10.56
C LYS A 133 -12.84 -12.61 -9.31
N THR A 134 -12.61 -13.92 -9.21
CA THR A 134 -13.15 -14.76 -8.13
C THR A 134 -12.22 -14.83 -6.94
N LEU A 135 -12.75 -14.65 -5.72
CA LEU A 135 -12.00 -14.88 -4.49
C LEU A 135 -11.83 -16.39 -4.28
N LEU A 136 -10.61 -16.82 -3.92
CA LEU A 136 -10.43 -18.20 -3.47
C LEU A 136 -11.20 -18.43 -2.17
N PRO A 137 -11.63 -19.68 -1.92
CA PRO A 137 -12.10 -20.11 -0.60
C PRO A 137 -11.14 -19.66 0.50
N THR A 138 -11.70 -19.18 1.60
CA THR A 138 -10.94 -18.57 2.70
C THR A 138 -9.91 -19.51 3.29
N GLU A 139 -10.24 -20.80 3.40
CA GLU A 139 -9.37 -21.85 3.95
C GLU A 139 -8.12 -22.07 3.07
N ILE A 140 -8.26 -21.96 1.74
CA ILE A 140 -7.11 -22.04 0.83
C ILE A 140 -6.26 -20.78 0.98
N ALA A 141 -6.89 -19.61 1.02
CA ALA A 141 -6.18 -18.34 1.18
C ALA A 141 -5.38 -18.29 2.49
N LEU A 142 -5.95 -18.81 3.59
CA LEU A 142 -5.29 -18.93 4.88
C LEU A 142 -4.12 -19.92 4.86
N ALA A 143 -4.29 -21.11 4.26
CA ALA A 143 -3.19 -22.07 4.15
C ALA A 143 -2.01 -21.50 3.33
N LEU A 144 -2.30 -20.80 2.23
CA LEU A 144 -1.27 -20.14 1.43
C LEU A 144 -0.63 -18.96 2.17
N LEU A 145 -1.39 -18.24 3.00
CA LEU A 145 -0.88 -17.19 3.86
C LEU A 145 0.08 -17.77 4.91
N GLU A 146 -0.30 -18.85 5.58
CA GLU A 146 0.55 -19.58 6.54
C GLU A 146 1.88 -20.00 5.89
N ARG A 147 1.83 -20.58 4.68
CA ARG A 147 3.02 -20.96 3.91
C ARG A 147 4.00 -19.82 3.70
N GLU A 148 3.51 -18.62 3.36
CA GLU A 148 4.36 -17.45 3.14
C GLU A 148 4.93 -16.89 4.45
N ILE A 149 4.23 -17.05 5.56
CA ILE A 149 4.70 -16.60 6.87
C ILE A 149 5.78 -17.55 7.40
N ASP A 150 5.63 -18.86 7.21
CA ASP A 150 6.68 -19.84 7.51
C ASP A 150 7.99 -19.50 6.78
N GLN A 151 7.87 -19.06 5.52
CA GLN A 151 9.00 -18.65 4.69
C GLN A 151 9.59 -17.30 5.07
N ALA A 152 8.91 -16.50 5.90
CA ALA A 152 9.43 -15.24 6.41
C ALA A 152 10.53 -15.42 7.48
N GLN A 153 10.80 -16.66 7.93
CA GLN A 153 11.94 -17.04 8.78
C GLN A 153 12.07 -16.19 10.07
N GLY A 154 10.96 -15.96 10.77
CA GLY A 154 10.97 -15.26 12.06
C GLY A 154 11.07 -13.72 11.99
N LYS A 155 11.01 -13.14 10.78
CA LYS A 155 10.83 -11.69 10.60
C LYS A 155 9.48 -11.21 11.14
N ALA A 156 9.38 -9.92 11.46
CA ALA A 156 8.08 -9.28 11.65
C ALA A 156 7.35 -9.18 10.32
N VAL A 157 6.05 -9.43 10.33
CA VAL A 157 5.26 -9.61 9.13
C VAL A 157 4.20 -8.52 9.02
N PHE A 158 4.11 -7.91 7.85
CA PHE A 158 2.92 -7.18 7.43
C PHE A 158 2.10 -8.01 6.46
N ILE A 159 0.84 -8.24 6.79
CA ILE A 159 -0.11 -9.01 5.99
C ILE A 159 -0.95 -8.04 5.14
N ASP A 160 -0.96 -8.25 3.83
CA ASP A 160 -1.71 -7.42 2.86
C ASP A 160 -2.72 -8.27 2.08
N GLY A 161 -3.94 -7.74 2.00
CA GLY A 161 -5.04 -8.35 1.26
C GLY A 161 -5.73 -9.47 2.02
N PHE A 162 -5.74 -9.41 3.35
CA PHE A 162 -6.59 -10.19 4.26
C PHE A 162 -7.01 -9.31 5.44
N PRO A 163 -8.26 -9.40 5.93
CA PRO A 163 -9.44 -9.99 5.29
C PRO A 163 -9.90 -9.14 4.09
N ARG A 164 -10.52 -9.78 3.08
CA ARG A 164 -11.11 -9.10 1.90
C ARG A 164 -12.63 -9.04 1.91
N ASN A 165 -13.25 -9.73 2.87
CA ASN A 165 -14.69 -9.82 2.99
C ASN A 165 -15.08 -9.97 4.47
N LEU A 166 -16.36 -9.72 4.79
CA LEU A 166 -16.86 -9.65 6.15
C LEU A 166 -16.82 -11.00 6.89
N ASP A 167 -16.97 -12.10 6.16
CA ASP A 167 -16.85 -13.49 6.64
C ASP A 167 -15.41 -13.85 7.03
N GLN A 168 -14.41 -13.17 6.44
CA GLN A 168 -13.00 -13.39 6.75
C GLN A 168 -12.55 -12.69 8.04
N ILE A 169 -13.37 -11.80 8.61
CA ILE A 169 -13.00 -11.02 9.79
C ILE A 169 -12.64 -11.94 10.96
N ALA A 170 -13.45 -12.94 11.28
CA ALA A 170 -13.19 -13.84 12.41
C ALA A 170 -11.79 -14.47 12.32
N PHE A 171 -11.41 -14.95 11.14
CA PHE A 171 -10.08 -15.51 10.90
C PHE A 171 -8.94 -14.50 11.07
N SER A 172 -9.16 -13.23 10.72
CA SER A 172 -8.15 -12.17 10.93
C SER A 172 -7.91 -11.86 12.41
N LEU A 173 -8.93 -12.03 13.25
CA LEU A 173 -8.84 -11.78 14.70
C LEU A 173 -8.12 -12.90 15.43
N PHE A 174 -8.33 -14.14 14.97
CA PHE A 174 -7.68 -15.32 15.53
C PHE A 174 -6.42 -15.72 14.73
N LEU A 175 -5.93 -14.83 13.85
CA LEU A 175 -4.82 -15.16 12.96
C LEU A 175 -3.55 -15.51 13.75
N ARG A 176 -3.32 -14.85 14.89
CA ARG A 176 -2.25 -15.19 15.84
C ARG A 176 -2.32 -16.65 16.29
N SER A 177 -3.51 -17.14 16.63
CA SER A 177 -3.74 -18.54 17.03
C SER A 177 -3.58 -19.51 15.85
N ILE A 178 -3.96 -19.09 14.64
CA ILE A 178 -3.90 -19.91 13.42
C ILE A 178 -2.45 -20.06 12.93
N MET A 179 -1.58 -19.06 13.15
CA MET A 179 -0.19 -19.05 12.69
C MET A 179 0.81 -19.75 13.64
N GLY A 180 0.38 -20.84 14.28
CA GLY A 180 1.28 -21.71 15.05
C GLY A 180 1.61 -21.22 16.46
N TYR A 181 0.64 -20.62 17.18
CA TYR A 181 0.78 -20.23 18.59
C TYR A 181 1.96 -19.30 18.87
N ARG A 182 2.18 -18.33 17.97
CA ARG A 182 3.17 -17.27 18.19
C ARG A 182 2.58 -16.24 19.16
N GLU A 183 3.23 -16.01 20.30
CA GLU A 183 2.88 -14.94 21.27
C GLU A 183 3.38 -13.57 20.80
N ASP A 184 3.37 -13.35 19.50
CA ASP A 184 3.82 -12.09 18.93
C ASP A 184 2.75 -11.01 19.13
N PRO A 185 3.17 -9.77 19.40
CA PRO A 185 2.34 -8.59 19.22
C PRO A 185 1.62 -8.58 17.88
N ASP A 186 0.29 -8.43 17.90
CA ASP A 186 -0.51 -8.20 16.72
C ASP A 186 -1.26 -6.86 16.78
N PHE A 187 -1.41 -6.23 15.62
CA PHE A 187 -2.15 -4.97 15.50
C PHE A 187 -2.72 -4.77 14.10
N LEU A 188 -3.75 -3.94 14.02
CA LEU A 188 -4.40 -3.57 12.77
C LEU A 188 -3.89 -2.21 12.28
N VAL A 189 -3.55 -2.11 11.00
CA VAL A 189 -3.07 -0.88 10.37
C VAL A 189 -4.10 -0.38 9.38
N PHE A 190 -4.85 0.65 9.77
CA PHE A 190 -5.87 1.25 8.93
C PHE A 190 -5.29 2.42 8.14
N ILE A 191 -5.49 2.39 6.83
CA ILE A 191 -5.09 3.44 5.90
C ILE A 191 -6.34 4.07 5.31
N ASP A 192 -6.64 5.29 5.76
CA ASP A 192 -7.71 6.10 5.21
C ASP A 192 -7.19 6.95 4.04
N LEU A 193 -7.91 6.81 2.92
CA LEU A 193 -7.67 7.54 1.70
C LEU A 193 -9.03 7.97 1.12
N PRO A 194 -9.25 9.29 0.96
CA PRO A 194 -10.42 9.80 0.27
C PRO A 194 -10.65 9.16 -1.09
N GLU A 195 -11.90 8.86 -1.41
CA GLU A 195 -12.26 8.21 -2.69
C GLU A 195 -11.87 9.06 -3.91
N GLN A 196 -11.94 10.39 -3.80
CA GLN A 196 -11.50 11.32 -4.85
C GLN A 196 -10.01 11.15 -5.18
N ILE A 197 -9.18 10.84 -4.17
CA ILE A 197 -7.76 10.55 -4.43
C ILE A 197 -7.62 9.26 -5.24
N ILE A 198 -8.39 8.23 -4.90
CA ILE A 198 -8.36 6.95 -5.60
C ILE A 198 -8.82 7.14 -7.05
N ASP A 199 -9.93 7.83 -7.24
CA ASP A 199 -10.53 8.11 -8.55
C ASP A 199 -9.55 8.88 -9.46
N GLU A 200 -8.99 9.99 -8.97
CA GLU A 200 -8.01 10.79 -9.70
C GLU A 200 -6.75 9.98 -10.05
N ARG A 201 -6.23 9.19 -9.10
CA ARG A 201 -5.06 8.31 -9.32
C ARG A 201 -5.30 7.30 -10.43
N MET A 202 -6.54 6.81 -10.57
CA MET A 202 -6.92 5.87 -11.64
C MET A 202 -7.04 6.61 -12.97
N LYS A 203 -7.89 7.64 -13.05
CA LYS A 203 -8.21 8.35 -14.31
C LYS A 203 -6.99 8.96 -15.01
N THR A 204 -5.98 9.37 -14.24
CA THR A 204 -4.78 10.02 -14.78
C THR A 204 -3.56 9.09 -14.86
N ARG A 205 -3.75 7.78 -14.62
CA ARG A 205 -2.68 6.78 -14.74
C ARG A 205 -2.32 6.52 -16.20
N VAL A 206 -1.02 6.50 -16.44
CA VAL A 206 -0.44 6.07 -17.72
C VAL A 206 0.57 4.97 -17.49
N ILE A 207 0.75 4.09 -18.46
CA ILE A 207 1.66 2.94 -18.40
C ILE A 207 2.58 3.00 -19.61
N CYS A 208 3.86 2.67 -19.40
CA CYS A 208 4.79 2.51 -20.50
C CYS A 208 4.47 1.19 -21.22
N PRO A 209 4.20 1.20 -22.54
CA PRO A 209 3.89 -0.04 -23.27
C PRO A 209 5.04 -1.05 -23.23
N ASN A 210 6.29 -0.59 -23.11
CA ASN A 210 7.47 -1.46 -23.15
C ASN A 210 7.81 -2.08 -21.79
N CYS A 211 8.01 -1.26 -20.75
CA CYS A 211 8.40 -1.77 -19.42
C CYS A 211 7.24 -1.92 -18.44
N GLN A 212 6.01 -1.62 -18.85
CA GLN A 212 4.80 -1.71 -18.02
C GLN A 212 4.86 -0.89 -16.71
N THR A 213 5.81 0.06 -16.63
CA THR A 213 5.97 0.90 -15.45
C THR A 213 4.83 1.92 -15.40
N PRO A 214 4.05 1.97 -14.31
CA PRO A 214 3.01 2.95 -14.13
C PRO A 214 3.59 4.33 -13.76
N ARG A 215 2.98 5.37 -14.31
CA ARG A 215 3.15 6.79 -13.97
C ARG A 215 1.78 7.45 -13.92
N ASN A 216 1.74 8.74 -13.61
CA ASN A 216 0.50 9.48 -13.53
C ASN A 216 0.73 10.90 -14.06
N LEU A 217 -0.09 11.32 -15.03
CA LEU A 217 0.03 12.64 -15.65
C LEU A 217 -0.05 13.77 -14.61
N LYS A 218 -0.87 13.62 -13.58
CA LYS A 218 -1.11 14.67 -12.59
C LYS A 218 -0.25 14.52 -11.34
N LEU A 219 0.11 13.30 -10.93
CA LEU A 219 0.60 13.03 -9.56
C LEU A 219 1.98 12.36 -9.51
N LEU A 220 2.45 11.79 -10.62
CA LEU A 220 3.72 11.08 -10.69
C LEU A 220 4.25 11.15 -12.12
N ARG A 221 4.70 12.35 -12.50
CA ARG A 221 5.19 12.65 -13.83
C ARG A 221 6.51 11.94 -14.15
N THR A 222 6.88 11.98 -15.42
CA THR A 222 8.24 11.69 -15.87
C THR A 222 9.03 12.99 -16.07
N LYS A 223 10.32 12.90 -16.37
CA LYS A 223 11.17 14.07 -16.61
C LYS A 223 10.73 14.84 -17.85
N ARG A 224 10.15 14.16 -18.84
CA ARG A 224 9.71 14.75 -20.12
C ARG A 224 8.27 14.40 -20.44
N ALA A 225 7.58 15.36 -21.06
CA ALA A 225 6.24 15.18 -21.59
C ALA A 225 6.20 15.70 -23.04
N GLY A 226 5.25 15.18 -23.82
CA GLY A 226 4.96 15.64 -25.17
C GLY A 226 3.50 16.07 -25.29
N TYR A 227 3.19 16.73 -26.41
CA TYR A 227 1.84 17.16 -26.76
C TYR A 227 1.42 16.51 -28.08
N ASP A 228 0.17 16.08 -28.15
CA ASP A 228 -0.45 15.51 -29.35
C ASP A 228 -1.42 16.53 -29.95
N PRO A 229 -1.06 17.21 -31.05
CA PRO A 229 -1.92 18.24 -31.65
C PRO A 229 -3.25 17.69 -32.15
N SER A 230 -3.29 16.42 -32.58
CA SER A 230 -4.50 15.81 -33.11
C SER A 230 -5.53 15.53 -32.02
N LYS A 231 -5.06 15.09 -30.84
CA LYS A 231 -5.90 14.79 -29.68
C LYS A 231 -6.03 15.95 -28.70
N LYS A 232 -5.31 17.04 -28.93
CA LYS A 232 -5.17 18.21 -28.05
C LYS A 232 -4.87 17.79 -26.59
N SER A 233 -3.94 16.85 -26.41
CA SER A 233 -3.65 16.27 -25.10
C SER A 233 -2.16 16.07 -24.85
N PHE A 234 -1.77 16.11 -23.58
CA PHE A 234 -0.40 15.87 -23.14
C PHE A 234 -0.18 14.40 -22.81
N TYR A 235 1.05 13.92 -22.99
CA TYR A 235 1.45 12.56 -22.65
C TYR A 235 2.83 12.55 -21.99
N LEU A 236 3.10 11.53 -21.19
CA LEU A 236 4.41 11.32 -20.57
C LEU A 236 5.33 10.51 -21.50
N ILE A 237 6.61 10.82 -21.44
CA ILE A 237 7.69 10.07 -22.09
C ILE A 237 8.40 9.24 -21.02
N CYS A 238 8.55 7.93 -21.23
CA CYS A 238 9.14 7.04 -20.23
C CYS A 238 10.61 7.40 -19.93
N ASP A 239 10.97 7.52 -18.65
CA ASP A 239 12.35 7.81 -18.20
C ASP A 239 13.23 6.57 -18.05
N ASN A 240 12.71 5.38 -18.36
CA ASN A 240 13.49 4.15 -18.26
C ASN A 240 14.44 4.05 -19.46
N GLU A 241 15.73 3.93 -19.20
CA GLU A 241 16.80 3.89 -20.21
C GLU A 241 16.55 2.78 -21.25
N SER A 242 16.00 1.64 -20.84
CA SER A 242 15.69 0.53 -21.74
C SER A 242 14.52 0.79 -22.70
N CYS A 243 13.74 1.85 -22.46
CA CYS A 243 12.49 2.11 -23.17
C CYS A 243 12.60 3.15 -24.29
N LYS A 244 13.79 3.69 -24.55
CA LYS A 244 14.06 4.64 -25.66
C LYS A 244 12.95 5.69 -25.82
N ASP A 245 12.59 6.36 -24.73
CA ASP A 245 11.64 7.48 -24.75
C ASP A 245 10.24 7.11 -25.24
N SER A 246 9.80 5.88 -24.96
CA SER A 246 8.46 5.43 -25.33
C SER A 246 7.36 6.31 -24.75
N ARG A 247 6.43 6.72 -25.63
CA ARG A 247 5.19 7.41 -25.26
C ARG A 247 4.36 6.52 -24.34
N MET A 248 4.05 7.02 -23.15
CA MET A 248 3.18 6.32 -22.21
C MET A 248 1.72 6.46 -22.63
N VAL A 249 0.92 5.42 -22.39
CA VAL A 249 -0.48 5.32 -22.80
C VAL A 249 -1.39 5.13 -21.59
N THR A 250 -2.65 5.54 -21.71
CA THR A 250 -3.67 5.25 -20.69
C THR A 250 -3.87 3.74 -20.58
N LYS A 251 -4.10 3.26 -19.36
CA LYS A 251 -4.46 1.85 -19.17
C LYS A 251 -5.95 1.67 -19.45
N GLU A 252 -6.30 0.66 -20.22
CA GLU A 252 -7.69 0.26 -20.47
C GLU A 252 -8.47 0.06 -19.16
N GLY A 253 -9.69 0.60 -19.10
CA GLY A 253 -10.56 0.58 -17.94
C GLY A 253 -10.32 1.73 -16.95
N ASP A 254 -9.20 2.44 -17.00
CA ASP A 254 -8.98 3.53 -16.03
C ASP A 254 -9.85 4.76 -16.28
N GLU A 255 -10.46 4.88 -17.46
CA GLU A 255 -11.44 5.91 -17.82
C GLU A 255 -12.66 5.93 -16.88
N PHE A 256 -13.06 4.78 -16.36
CA PHE A 256 -14.17 4.66 -15.41
C PHE A 256 -13.75 4.97 -13.96
N GLY A 257 -12.47 5.25 -13.73
CA GLY A 257 -11.94 5.61 -12.43
C GLY A 257 -12.31 4.61 -11.34
N ILE A 258 -12.75 5.11 -10.19
CA ILE A 258 -13.09 4.28 -9.03
C ILE A 258 -14.29 3.35 -9.29
N GLU A 259 -15.17 3.64 -10.26
CA GLU A 259 -16.38 2.84 -10.50
C GLU A 259 -16.05 1.39 -10.89
N ASN A 260 -14.94 1.19 -11.62
CA ASN A 260 -14.45 -0.15 -11.97
C ASN A 260 -14.07 -1.03 -10.79
N ILE A 261 -13.90 -0.45 -9.61
CA ILE A 261 -13.57 -1.16 -8.38
C ILE A 261 -14.55 -0.83 -7.24
N ARG A 262 -15.70 -0.25 -7.55
CA ARG A 262 -16.66 0.29 -6.56
C ARG A 262 -17.08 -0.74 -5.52
N GLU A 263 -17.47 -1.93 -5.97
CA GLU A 263 -17.86 -3.03 -5.08
C GLU A 263 -16.73 -3.40 -4.12
N ARG A 264 -15.49 -3.53 -4.63
CA ARG A 264 -14.31 -3.85 -3.82
C ARG A 264 -14.00 -2.75 -2.81
N VAL A 265 -14.09 -1.48 -3.22
CA VAL A 265 -13.90 -0.33 -2.32
C VAL A 265 -14.97 -0.30 -1.21
N ASN A 266 -16.22 -0.58 -1.56
CA ASN A 266 -17.33 -0.63 -0.60
C ASN A 266 -17.17 -1.78 0.40
N THR A 267 -16.77 -2.96 -0.06
CA THR A 267 -16.49 -4.11 0.80
C THR A 267 -15.30 -3.84 1.71
N ASP A 268 -14.19 -3.31 1.19
CA ASP A 268 -13.02 -2.92 1.99
C ASP A 268 -13.44 -1.90 3.08
N HIS A 269 -14.28 -0.92 2.74
CA HIS A 269 -14.78 0.05 3.71
C HIS A 269 -15.61 -0.62 4.81
N SER A 270 -16.56 -1.50 4.46
CA SER A 270 -17.39 -2.20 5.45
C SER A 270 -16.54 -3.10 6.37
N VAL A 271 -15.51 -3.74 5.82
CA VAL A 271 -14.55 -4.54 6.61
C VAL A 271 -13.77 -3.64 7.58
N MET A 272 -13.25 -2.51 7.10
CA MET A 272 -12.55 -1.53 7.94
C MET A 272 -13.45 -1.00 9.05
N GLU A 273 -14.67 -0.59 8.73
CA GLU A 273 -15.65 -0.06 9.68
C GLU A 273 -15.93 -1.06 10.81
N LYS A 274 -16.17 -2.33 10.47
CA LYS A 274 -16.39 -3.39 11.47
C LYS A 274 -15.15 -3.66 12.32
N LEU A 275 -13.96 -3.71 11.72
CA LEU A 275 -12.70 -3.96 12.44
C LEU A 275 -12.27 -2.78 13.32
N LEU A 276 -12.65 -1.55 13.00
CA LEU A 276 -12.39 -0.39 13.86
C LEU A 276 -13.12 -0.50 15.21
N GLY A 277 -14.27 -1.16 15.25
CA GLY A 277 -15.06 -1.36 16.47
C GLY A 277 -14.49 -2.41 17.44
N ILE A 278 -13.50 -3.21 17.03
CA ILE A 278 -13.00 -4.30 17.87
C ILE A 278 -12.20 -3.79 19.07
N GLN A 279 -12.31 -4.49 20.21
CA GLN A 279 -11.53 -4.23 21.41
C GLN A 279 -10.38 -5.25 21.56
N GLY A 280 -9.38 -4.95 22.38
CA GLY A 280 -8.26 -5.87 22.68
C GLY A 280 -7.17 -5.97 21.60
N VAL A 281 -7.38 -5.41 20.41
CA VAL A 281 -6.37 -5.34 19.35
C VAL A 281 -5.93 -3.87 19.15
N PRO A 282 -4.63 -3.54 19.34
CA PRO A 282 -4.09 -2.22 19.05
C PRO A 282 -4.29 -1.83 17.58
N LYS A 283 -4.38 -0.51 17.34
CA LYS A 283 -4.68 0.03 16.01
C LYS A 283 -3.69 1.13 15.66
N VAL A 284 -3.16 1.05 14.45
CA VAL A 284 -2.47 2.15 13.80
C VAL A 284 -3.46 2.82 12.86
N LEU A 285 -3.64 4.14 12.99
CA LEU A 285 -4.55 4.93 12.18
C LEU A 285 -3.76 5.89 11.29
N LEU A 286 -3.73 5.61 9.99
CA LEU A 286 -2.95 6.36 9.00
C LEU A 286 -3.89 7.17 8.11
N ARG A 287 -3.66 8.48 8.05
CA ARG A 287 -4.39 9.40 7.19
C ARG A 287 -3.45 9.96 6.12
N ASN A 288 -3.85 9.89 4.85
CA ASN A 288 -3.07 10.43 3.73
C ASN A 288 -3.44 11.86 3.34
N SER A 289 -4.43 12.47 3.97
CA SER A 289 -4.88 13.83 3.68
C SER A 289 -4.84 14.71 4.92
N ILE A 290 -4.62 16.01 4.73
CA ILE A 290 -4.62 17.00 5.79
C ILE A 290 -5.44 18.23 5.39
N PRO A 291 -6.31 18.78 6.28
CA PRO A 291 -6.99 20.04 6.00
C PRO A 291 -6.01 21.16 5.63
N VAL A 292 -6.30 21.91 4.57
CA VAL A 292 -5.44 23.00 4.07
C VAL A 292 -5.11 24.01 5.17
N ASN A 293 -6.11 24.38 5.99
CA ASN A 293 -5.95 25.32 7.11
C ASN A 293 -5.06 24.81 8.25
N LYS A 294 -4.80 23.51 8.34
CA LYS A 294 -3.92 22.90 9.35
C LYS A 294 -2.55 22.52 8.81
N ALA A 295 -2.38 22.43 7.49
CA ALA A 295 -1.18 21.90 6.86
C ALA A 295 0.12 22.56 7.36
N LYS A 296 0.18 23.90 7.39
CA LYS A 296 1.37 24.67 7.78
C LYS A 296 1.90 24.34 9.19
N GLN A 297 1.01 23.91 10.09
CA GLN A 297 1.32 23.59 11.49
C GLN A 297 1.77 22.14 11.69
N TYR A 298 1.32 21.23 10.82
CA TYR A 298 1.47 19.79 11.01
C TYR A 298 2.53 19.17 10.10
N VAL A 299 2.67 19.66 8.88
CA VAL A 299 3.55 19.10 7.85
C VAL A 299 4.45 20.18 7.25
N ASP A 300 5.55 19.75 6.63
CA ASP A 300 6.41 20.60 5.82
C ASP A 300 5.92 20.64 4.36
N ALA A 301 6.22 21.71 3.64
CA ALA A 301 5.68 21.92 2.29
C ALA A 301 6.08 20.80 1.30
N TYR A 302 7.33 20.33 1.39
CA TYR A 302 7.85 19.21 0.59
C TYR A 302 7.20 17.85 0.91
N GLU A 303 6.38 17.74 1.96
CA GLU A 303 5.64 16.53 2.32
C GLU A 303 4.26 16.46 1.64
N ILE A 304 3.79 17.58 1.07
CA ILE A 304 2.53 17.65 0.33
C ILE A 304 2.76 17.06 -1.07
N THR A 305 1.81 16.24 -1.54
CA THR A 305 1.85 15.67 -2.90
C THR A 305 1.80 16.81 -3.92
N PRO A 306 2.78 16.93 -4.83
CA PRO A 306 2.68 17.86 -5.94
C PRO A 306 1.66 17.37 -6.97
N ALA A 307 0.93 18.30 -7.55
CA ALA A 307 0.13 18.13 -8.75
C ALA A 307 0.84 18.81 -9.92
N TYR A 308 0.78 18.16 -11.08
CA TYR A 308 1.42 18.62 -12.31
C TYR A 308 0.37 18.97 -13.36
N GLY A 309 0.49 20.19 -13.89
CA GLY A 309 -0.20 20.67 -15.07
C GLY A 309 0.77 20.81 -16.25
N TYR A 310 0.23 20.92 -17.45
CA TYR A 310 1.03 21.06 -18.67
C TYR A 310 0.45 22.17 -19.54
N ARG A 311 1.33 22.96 -20.15
CA ARG A 311 0.97 23.94 -21.19
C ARG A 311 2.03 23.95 -22.28
N LEU A 312 1.69 24.51 -23.45
CA LEU A 312 2.68 24.83 -24.46
C LEU A 312 3.23 26.24 -24.17
N ASN A 313 4.56 26.38 -24.18
CA ASN A 313 5.20 27.70 -24.14
C ASN A 313 5.14 28.39 -25.52
N ALA A 314 5.74 29.58 -25.63
CA ALA A 314 5.77 30.35 -26.87
C ALA A 314 6.44 29.58 -28.03
N ASP A 315 7.40 28.71 -27.72
CA ASP A 315 8.16 27.89 -28.66
C ASP A 315 7.47 26.56 -29.02
N LYS A 316 6.23 26.35 -28.55
CA LYS A 316 5.44 25.10 -28.70
C LYS A 316 6.09 23.89 -28.02
N GLU A 317 6.92 24.11 -27.02
CA GLU A 317 7.46 23.07 -26.15
C GLU A 317 6.55 22.87 -24.92
N VAL A 318 6.58 21.68 -24.34
CA VAL A 318 5.76 21.36 -23.16
C VAL A 318 6.42 21.89 -21.90
N GLU A 319 5.76 22.86 -21.27
CA GLU A 319 6.11 23.38 -19.94
C GLU A 319 5.28 22.67 -18.87
N MET A 320 5.94 22.21 -17.81
CA MET A 320 5.31 21.56 -16.66
C MET A 320 5.11 22.56 -15.52
N LEU A 321 3.89 22.66 -15.02
CA LEU A 321 3.51 23.50 -13.90
C LEU A 321 3.34 22.64 -12.65
N GLU A 322 3.86 23.08 -11.52
CA GLU A 322 3.75 22.36 -10.25
C GLU A 322 2.94 23.17 -9.23
N SER A 323 2.04 22.51 -8.53
CA SER A 323 1.26 23.10 -7.44
C SER A 323 0.96 22.07 -6.35
N PRO A 324 0.66 22.47 -5.11
CA PRO A 324 0.20 21.53 -4.09
C PRO A 324 -1.11 20.85 -4.53
N TRP A 325 -1.19 19.52 -4.42
CA TRP A 325 -2.42 18.82 -4.79
C TRP A 325 -3.51 19.01 -3.74
N GLU A 326 -4.40 19.96 -4.02
CA GLU A 326 -5.62 20.23 -3.25
C GLU A 326 -6.81 19.41 -3.76
N ILE A 327 -7.60 18.91 -2.82
CA ILE A 327 -8.78 18.08 -3.07
C ILE A 327 -9.92 18.63 -2.23
N ARG A 328 -11.06 18.85 -2.89
CA ARG A 328 -12.26 19.38 -2.25
C ARG A 328 -13.24 18.26 -1.96
N VAL A 329 -13.69 18.18 -0.71
CA VAL A 329 -14.72 17.24 -0.25
C VAL A 329 -15.80 18.06 0.43
N GLY A 330 -16.92 18.26 -0.28
CA GLY A 330 -17.97 19.17 0.17
C GLY A 330 -17.46 20.61 0.26
N LYS A 331 -17.51 21.20 1.47
CA LYS A 331 -17.03 22.56 1.75
C LYS A 331 -15.57 22.62 2.24
N GLU A 332 -14.96 21.48 2.49
CA GLU A 332 -13.61 21.40 3.05
C GLU A 332 -12.58 21.09 1.96
N SER A 333 -11.38 21.66 2.13
CA SER A 333 -10.25 21.43 1.23
C SER A 333 -9.11 20.75 1.97
N PHE A 334 -8.51 19.75 1.34
CA PHE A 334 -7.45 18.93 1.89
C PHE A 334 -6.27 18.88 0.93
N TYR A 335 -5.06 18.91 1.46
CA TYR A 335 -3.88 18.48 0.72
C TYR A 335 -3.70 16.97 0.84
N SER A 336 -3.37 16.32 -0.28
CA SER A 336 -2.84 14.96 -0.24
C SER A 336 -1.39 15.00 0.23
N LEU A 337 -0.97 14.02 1.02
CA LEU A 337 0.40 13.86 1.48
C LEU A 337 1.13 12.81 0.64
N LEU A 338 2.43 13.03 0.45
CA LEU A 338 3.31 12.00 -0.08
C LEU A 338 3.32 10.77 0.86
N PRO A 339 3.72 9.58 0.38
CA PRO A 339 3.68 8.40 1.24
C PRO A 339 4.63 8.43 2.44
N ALA A 340 5.76 9.16 2.34
CA ALA A 340 6.78 9.22 3.39
C ALA A 340 6.31 9.84 4.73
N PRO A 341 5.61 11.00 4.77
CA PRO A 341 5.05 11.53 6.03
C PRO A 341 4.04 10.60 6.69
N VAL A 342 3.23 9.87 5.91
CA VAL A 342 2.32 8.86 6.46
C VAL A 342 3.10 7.68 7.04
N ALA A 343 4.21 7.28 6.41
CA ALA A 343 5.11 6.26 6.94
C ALA A 343 5.81 6.70 8.24
N VAL A 344 6.11 7.99 8.42
CA VAL A 344 6.59 8.53 9.71
C VAL A 344 5.55 8.32 10.81
N SER A 345 4.28 8.66 10.55
CA SER A 345 3.17 8.37 11.48
C SER A 345 3.08 6.87 11.80
N PHE A 346 3.21 6.02 10.77
CA PHE A 346 3.19 4.57 10.92
C PHE A 346 4.29 4.06 11.85
N ILE A 347 5.54 4.45 11.61
CA ILE A 347 6.68 4.07 12.43
C ILE A 347 6.48 4.46 13.88
N LYS A 348 5.98 5.67 14.14
CA LYS A 348 5.78 6.19 15.50
C LYS A 348 4.70 5.43 16.27
N GLN A 349 3.55 5.19 15.64
CA GLN A 349 2.46 4.43 16.25
C GLN A 349 2.85 2.96 16.50
N VAL A 350 3.58 2.32 15.58
CA VAL A 350 4.10 0.96 15.82
C VAL A 350 5.09 0.93 16.99
N ALA A 351 6.00 1.91 17.07
CA ALA A 351 6.93 2.00 18.19
C ALA A 351 6.19 2.18 19.53
N GLU A 352 5.11 2.96 19.56
CA GLU A 352 4.27 3.13 20.74
C GLU A 352 3.57 1.82 21.16
N ILE A 353 2.93 1.13 20.21
CA ILE A 353 2.30 -0.18 20.47
C ILE A 353 3.31 -1.16 21.06
N LEU A 354 4.50 -1.28 20.46
CA LEU A 354 5.54 -2.22 20.91
C LEU A 354 6.17 -1.82 22.25
N LYS A 355 6.10 -0.55 22.66
CA LYS A 355 6.52 -0.12 24.02
C LYS A 355 5.50 -0.54 25.07
N ASN A 356 4.21 -0.50 24.74
CA ASN A 356 3.12 -0.76 25.68
C ASN A 356 2.84 -2.26 25.88
N GLN A 357 3.45 -3.14 25.09
CA GLN A 357 3.35 -4.60 25.22
C GLN A 357 4.55 -5.24 25.93
N ARG A 358 5.40 -4.43 26.57
CA ARG A 358 6.54 -4.89 27.36
C ARG A 358 6.20 -5.14 28.82
#